data_AF-A0A285I1Y0-F1
#
_entry.id   AF-A0A285I1Y0-F1
#
_cell.length_a   1.000
_cell.length_b   1.000
_cell.length_c   1.000
_cell.angle_alpha   90.00
_cell.angle_beta   90.00
_cell.angle_gamma   90.00
#
_symmetry.space_group_name_H-M   'P 1'
#
loop_
_entity.id
_entity.type
_entity.pdbx_description
1 polymer ?
#
loop_
_entity_poly.entity_id
_entity_poly.type
_entity_poly.pdbx_seq_one_letter_code
_entity_poly.pdbx_strand_id
1 'polypeptide(L)'
;MLLFLDVDGPLLPFTHRETSPPGPAHPPRPFAPPETSARGHAHPLLHRLDPADGPRLLALGCDLIWTTTWMSDANDLIAPRLGLPALPVLALPAETTPHP
;
A
#
# COMPACT_ATOMS: atom_id res chain seq x y z
N MET A 1 1.47 1.56 21.26
CA MET A 1 2.56 0.84 20.56
C MET A 1 2.47 1.25 19.10
N LEU A 2 3.59 1.55 18.44
CA LEU A 2 3.60 2.07 17.07
C LEU A 2 3.81 0.93 16.07
N LEU A 3 3.04 0.93 14.98
CA LEU A 3 3.20 0.02 13.86
C LEU A 3 3.42 0.81 12.56
N PHE A 4 4.56 0.58 11.93
CA PHE A 4 4.92 1.16 10.65
C PHE A 4 4.41 0.27 9.52
N LEU A 5 3.67 0.87 8.59
CA LEU A 5 2.92 0.17 7.56
C LEU A 5 3.44 0.56 6.18
N ASP A 6 3.98 -0.42 5.45
CA ASP A 6 4.39 -0.27 4.06
C ASP A 6 3.32 -0.85 3.11
N VAL A 7 3.19 -0.23 1.93
CA VAL A 7 2.26 -0.67 0.88
C VAL A 7 2.94 -1.71 -0.01
N ASP A 8 4.16 -1.46 -0.47
CA ASP A 8 4.82 -2.26 -1.51
C ASP A 8 5.36 -3.62 -1.02
N GLY A 9 5.56 -3.80 0.29
CA GLY A 9 5.95 -5.08 0.88
C GLY A 9 4.77 -5.89 1.45
N PRO A 10 4.17 -5.48 2.59
CA PRO A 10 3.15 -6.28 3.29
C PRO A 10 1.75 -6.28 2.64
N LEU A 11 1.29 -5.13 2.13
CA LEU A 11 -0.10 -4.97 1.66
C LEU A 11 -0.25 -5.32 0.18
N LEU A 12 0.74 -5.01 -0.65
CA LEU A 12 0.80 -5.31 -2.07
C LEU A 12 2.10 -6.06 -2.41
N PRO A 13 2.29 -7.29 -1.91
CA PRO A 13 3.50 -8.03 -2.21
C PRO A 13 3.69 -8.19 -3.72
N PHE A 14 4.94 -8.05 -4.17
CA PHE A 14 5.31 -8.34 -5.57
C PHE A 14 5.05 -9.80 -5.95
N THR A 15 4.99 -10.71 -4.97
CA THR A 15 4.64 -12.12 -5.10
C THR A 15 3.19 -12.40 -4.69
N HIS A 16 2.60 -13.49 -5.21
CA HIS A 16 1.23 -13.88 -4.88
C HIS A 16 1.09 -14.22 -3.38
N ARG A 17 0.06 -13.68 -2.71
CA ARG A 17 -0.22 -13.96 -1.30
C ARG A 17 -0.91 -15.32 -1.17
N GLU A 18 -0.23 -16.30 -0.55
CA GLU A 18 -0.74 -17.68 -0.41
C GLU A 18 -2.01 -17.80 0.46
N THR A 19 -2.38 -16.76 1.22
CA THR A 19 -3.47 -16.78 2.20
C THR A 19 -4.79 -16.16 1.73
N SER A 20 -4.90 -15.69 0.48
CA SER A 20 -6.20 -15.26 -0.04
C SER A 20 -7.10 -16.47 -0.32
N PRO A 21 -8.36 -16.50 0.15
CA PRO A 21 -9.33 -17.48 -0.33
C PRO A 21 -9.44 -17.37 -1.86
N PRO A 22 -9.77 -18.46 -2.58
CA PRO A 22 -9.85 -18.44 -4.04
C PRO A 22 -11.03 -17.57 -4.50
N GLY A 23 -10.81 -16.26 -4.56
CA GLY A 23 -11.56 -15.36 -5.41
C GLY A 23 -11.22 -15.63 -6.87
N PRO A 24 -12.04 -15.17 -7.84
CA PRO A 24 -11.80 -15.42 -9.26
C PRO A 24 -10.38 -14.99 -9.63
N ALA A 25 -9.53 -15.97 -9.93
CA ALA A 25 -8.13 -15.77 -10.28
C ALA A 25 -8.07 -14.89 -11.53
N HIS A 26 -7.73 -13.61 -11.36
CA HIS A 26 -7.42 -12.75 -12.49
C HIS A 26 -6.04 -13.16 -13.01
N PRO A 27 -5.90 -13.47 -14.31
CA PRO A 27 -4.61 -13.91 -14.85
C PRO A 27 -3.55 -12.83 -14.60
N PRO A 28 -2.29 -13.22 -14.33
CA PRO A 28 -1.21 -12.26 -14.15
C PRO A 28 -1.08 -11.41 -15.42
N ARG A 29 -1.43 -10.12 -15.33
CA ARG A 29 -1.17 -9.18 -16.41
C ARG A 29 0.34 -8.95 -16.50
N PRO A 30 0.91 -8.83 -17.71
CA PRO A 30 2.31 -8.46 -17.88
C PRO A 30 2.60 -7.16 -17.13
N PHE A 31 3.75 -7.12 -16.44
CA PHE A 31 4.25 -5.93 -15.77
C PHE A 31 4.52 -4.85 -16.82
N ALA A 32 3.61 -3.89 -16.95
CA ALA A 32 3.87 -2.66 -17.68
C ALA A 32 4.72 -1.76 -16.78
N PRO A 33 5.73 -1.04 -17.32
CA PRO A 33 6.46 -0.03 -16.57
C PRO A 33 5.46 0.95 -15.92
N PRO A 34 5.73 1.48 -14.73
CA PRO A 34 4.87 2.47 -14.11
C PRO A 34 4.94 3.75 -14.94
N GLU A 35 4.04 3.87 -15.93
CA GLU A 35 3.75 5.17 -16.51
C GLU A 35 3.21 6.04 -15.39
N THR A 36 3.88 7.16 -15.20
CA THR A 36 3.60 8.21 -14.23
C THR A 36 2.11 8.28 -13.92
N SER A 37 1.78 8.19 -12.64
CA SER A 37 0.48 8.30 -12.02
C SER A 37 -0.28 9.55 -12.46
N ALA A 38 -0.80 9.52 -13.68
CA ALA A 38 -1.77 10.45 -14.20
C ALA A 38 -3.14 10.00 -13.70
N ARG A 39 -3.73 10.84 -12.84
CA ARG A 39 -5.12 10.78 -12.35
C ARG A 39 -6.03 9.96 -13.27
N GLY A 40 -6.40 8.75 -12.84
CA GLY A 40 -7.49 7.99 -13.45
C GLY A 40 -7.25 6.50 -13.59
N HIS A 41 -6.01 6.04 -13.69
CA HIS A 41 -5.70 4.62 -13.72
C HIS A 41 -5.13 4.19 -12.37
N ALA A 42 -6.00 3.62 -11.54
CA ALA A 42 -5.62 2.96 -10.30
C ALA A 42 -4.40 2.06 -10.53
N HIS A 43 -3.37 2.18 -9.68
CA HIS A 43 -2.16 1.37 -9.75
C HIS A 43 -2.53 -0.10 -9.99
N PRO A 44 -1.93 -0.77 -10.99
CA PRO A 44 -2.44 -2.04 -11.51
C PRO A 44 -2.53 -3.14 -10.45
N LEU A 45 -1.81 -3.00 -9.33
CA LEU A 45 -1.80 -3.95 -8.22
C LEU A 45 -2.87 -3.69 -7.14
N LEU A 46 -3.62 -2.58 -7.16
CA LEU A 46 -4.61 -2.27 -6.10
C LEU A 46 -5.67 -3.35 -5.92
N HIS A 47 -5.98 -4.13 -6.96
CA HIS A 47 -6.92 -5.24 -6.89
C HIS A 47 -6.44 -6.41 -6.00
N ARG A 48 -5.17 -6.41 -5.58
CA ARG A 48 -4.58 -7.44 -4.71
C ARG A 48 -4.71 -7.15 -3.22
N LEU A 49 -5.21 -5.96 -2.83
CA LEU A 49 -5.46 -5.64 -1.42
C LEU A 49 -6.54 -6.56 -0.87
N ASP A 50 -6.29 -7.16 0.30
CA ASP A 50 -7.30 -7.87 1.08
C ASP A 50 -8.00 -6.88 2.03
N PRO A 51 -9.29 -6.55 1.83
CA PRO A 51 -10.01 -5.65 2.72
C PRO A 51 -10.06 -6.13 4.17
N ALA A 52 -9.87 -7.43 4.44
CA ALA A 52 -9.84 -7.97 5.79
C ALA A 52 -8.58 -7.56 6.58
N ASP A 53 -7.53 -7.07 5.92
CA ASP A 53 -6.31 -6.61 6.60
C ASP A 53 -6.56 -5.36 7.45
N GLY A 54 -7.45 -4.45 7.03
CA GLY A 54 -7.74 -3.24 7.80
C GLY A 54 -8.31 -3.52 9.19
N PRO A 55 -9.42 -4.28 9.32
CA PRO A 55 -9.93 -4.69 10.62
C PRO A 55 -8.92 -5.45 11.47
N ARG A 56 -8.08 -6.30 10.86
CA ARG A 56 -6.99 -7.01 11.56
C ARG A 56 -5.96 -6.05 12.11
N LEU A 57 -5.53 -5.05 11.32
CA LEU A 57 -4.58 -4.03 11.75
C LEU A 57 -5.15 -3.18 12.89
N LEU A 58 -6.42 -2.78 12.81
CA LEU A 58 -7.10 -2.01 13.86
C LEU A 58 -7.25 -2.81 15.16
N ALA A 59 -7.50 -4.13 15.06
CA ALA A 59 -7.62 -5.00 16.22
C ALA A 59 -6.31 -5.17 17.02
N LEU A 60 -5.15 -4.79 16.45
CA LEU A 60 -3.88 -4.78 17.17
C LEU A 60 -3.80 -3.70 18.25
N GLY A 61 -4.68 -2.68 18.22
CA GLY A 61 -4.66 -1.58 19.19
C GLY A 61 -3.38 -0.74 19.13
N CYS A 62 -2.71 -0.72 17.97
CA CYS A 62 -1.49 0.04 17.73
C CYS A 62 -1.78 1.37 17.02
N ASP A 63 -0.93 2.36 17.26
CA ASP A 63 -0.89 3.60 16.51
C ASP A 63 -0.22 3.32 15.16
N LEU A 64 -0.99 3.36 14.08
CA LEU A 64 -0.53 3.02 12.74
C LEU A 64 0.08 4.25 12.04
N ILE A 65 1.21 4.08 11.37
CA ILE A 65 1.90 5.13 10.59
C ILE A 65 2.28 4.58 9.22
N TRP A 66 1.99 5.32 8.14
CA TRP A 66 2.46 4.98 6.81
C TRP A 66 3.98 5.21 6.68
N THR A 67 4.71 4.18 6.28
CA THR A 67 6.14 4.20 5.97
C THR A 67 6.35 3.59 4.59
N THR A 68 5.81 4.27 3.59
CA THR A 68 5.74 3.74 2.22
C THR A 68 6.14 4.79 1.21
N THR A 69 6.64 4.35 0.06
CA THR A 69 6.97 5.22 -1.07
C THR A 69 5.77 5.95 -1.65
N TRP A 70 4.56 5.47 -1.35
CA TRP A 70 3.30 6.08 -1.76
C TRP A 70 2.99 7.39 -1.04
N MET A 71 3.65 7.66 0.10
CA MET A 71 3.46 8.88 0.88
C MET A 71 1.96 9.19 1.14
N SER A 72 1.47 10.38 0.77
CA SER A 72 0.07 10.79 0.94
C SER A 72 -0.91 9.95 0.12
N ASP A 73 -0.49 9.40 -1.02
CA ASP A 73 -1.35 8.58 -1.88
C ASP A 73 -1.83 7.31 -1.16
N ALA A 74 -1.13 6.88 -0.10
CA ALA A 74 -1.60 5.80 0.77
C ALA A 74 -2.93 6.14 1.45
N ASN A 75 -3.13 7.39 1.89
CA ASN A 75 -4.40 7.82 2.47
C ASN A 75 -5.50 7.97 1.42
N ASP A 76 -5.16 8.38 0.20
CA ASP A 76 -6.15 8.61 -0.86
C ASP A 76 -6.58 7.30 -1.54
N LEU A 77 -5.66 6.34 -1.69
CA LEU A 77 -5.86 5.13 -2.48
C LEU A 77 -5.95 3.87 -1.62
N ILE A 78 -5.16 3.74 -0.56
CA ILE A 78 -5.06 2.48 0.21
C ILE A 78 -6.03 2.48 1.40
N ALA A 79 -6.02 3.53 2.21
CA ALA A 79 -6.81 3.60 3.44
C ALA A 79 -8.32 3.33 3.22
N PRO A 80 -9.01 3.91 2.21
CA PRO A 80 -10.43 3.65 1.98
C PRO A 80 -10.74 2.20 1.59
N ARG A 81 -9.80 1.52 0.91
CA ARG A 81 -9.95 0.13 0.47
C ARG A 81 -9.80 -0.86 1.63
N LEU A 82 -9.02 -0.48 2.64
CA LEU A 82 -8.85 -1.26 3.87
C LEU A 82 -9.84 -0.84 4.97
N GLY A 83 -10.62 0.22 4.77
CA GLY A 83 -11.47 0.78 5.84
C GLY A 83 -10.66 1.37 6.99
N LEU A 84 -9.42 1.80 6.73
CA LEU A 84 -8.57 2.49 7.70
C LEU A 84 -8.91 3.99 7.70
N PRO A 85 -8.80 4.68 8.85
CA PRO A 85 -8.80 6.13 8.87
C PRO A 85 -7.55 6.68 8.16
N ALA A 86 -7.53 7.98 7.87
CA ALA A 86 -6.31 8.64 7.42
C ALA A 86 -5.23 8.49 8.51
N LEU A 87 -4.05 7.99 8.13
CA LEU A 87 -2.93 7.76 9.04
C LEU A 87 -1.83 8.80 8.82
N PRO A 88 -1.01 9.10 9.85
CA PRO A 88 0.20 9.88 9.68
C PRO A 88 1.12 9.25 8.64
N VAL A 89 1.80 10.09 7.85
CA VAL A 89 2.78 9.67 6.85
C VAL A 89 4.17 10.05 7.35
N LEU A 90 5.07 9.06 7.44
CA LEU A 90 6.48 9.31 7.69
C LEU A 90 7.12 9.82 6.40
N ALA A 91 7.60 11.06 6.41
CA ALA A 91 8.31 11.63 5.28
C ALA A 91 9.61 10.84 5.01
N LEU A 92 9.82 10.44 3.76
CA LEU A 92 11.10 9.87 3.35
C LEU A 92 12.19 10.94 3.43
N PRO A 93 13.43 10.56 3.83
CA PRO A 93 14.54 11.50 3.80
C PRO A 93 14.72 12.02 2.37
N ALA A 94 14.86 13.33 2.24
CA ALA A 94 15.26 13.93 0.98
C ALA A 94 16.63 13.36 0.59
N GLU A 95 16.78 12.99 -0.68
CA GLU A 95 18.09 12.60 -1.20
C GLU A 95 18.99 13.85 -1.12
N THR A 96 19.85 13.91 -0.11
CA THR A 96 20.86 14.94 -0.01
C THR A 96 21.85 14.70 -1.13
N THR A 97 21.61 15.32 -2.29
CA THR A 97 22.61 15.38 -3.35
C THR A 97 23.85 16.01 -2.73
N PRO A 98 24.99 15.30 -2.59
CA PRO A 98 26.19 15.93 -2.08
C PRO A 98 26.56 17.05 -3.06
N HIS A 99 26.67 18.27 -2.55
CA HIS A 99 27.17 19.39 -3.33
C HIS A 99 28.63 19.07 -3.71
N PRO A 100 29.04 19.22 -4.99
CA PRO A 100 30.41 18.96 -5.40
C PRO A 100 31.43 19.81 -4.64
#